data_AF-L8GEI3-F1
#
_entry.id   AF-L8GEI3-F1
#
_cell.length_a   1.000
_cell.length_b   1.000
_cell.length_c   1.000
_cell.angle_alpha   90.00
_cell.angle_beta   90.00
_cell.angle_gamma   90.00
#
_symmetry.space_group_name_H-M   'P 1'
#
loop_
_entity.id
_entity.type
_entity.pdbx_description
1 polymer ?
#
loop_
_entity_poly.entity_id
_entity_poly.type
_entity_poly.pdbx_seq_one_letter_code
_entity_poly.pdbx_strand_id
1 'polypeptide(L)'
;MPEFNPVHTSSSGSLFGDVRTEYAKICKRLLVGRHHRKDAREVHAPKRTEPDLLERKIYGGKYTVKQYDYGNVIRKVINDQRKEEEGRKKLRLGAPMALEEYYSPYIETGFSLVDGDKKLKDLRAALCKLDGLGFRRSLHQIAFHEAFIAACIAQIYGKDFLRHLVRITQENGFSDLRSEIGVVCPRRWGKTTAVSMFAAAFMWTQPDAEICIYSVARRASAMLLLKVLQMVKKLSGDDESIIVTMNQEELRIKTINGGTAVCRSYPGLPKGLMV
;
A
#
# COMPACT_ATOMS: atom_id res chain seq x y z
N MET A 1 -35.97 -48.17 12.51
CA MET A 1 -35.84 -46.71 12.30
C MET A 1 -35.28 -46.08 13.56
N PRO A 2 -34.07 -45.53 13.51
CA PRO A 2 -33.59 -44.56 14.48
C PRO A 2 -33.41 -43.17 13.83
N GLU A 3 -33.81 -42.14 14.57
CA GLU A 3 -33.77 -40.73 14.21
C GLU A 3 -32.33 -40.22 14.07
N PHE A 4 -32.05 -39.50 12.97
CA PHE A 4 -30.76 -38.89 12.69
C PHE A 4 -30.80 -37.41 13.09
N ASN A 5 -30.02 -37.05 14.13
CA ASN A 5 -29.77 -35.66 14.52
C ASN A 5 -28.92 -34.94 13.45
N PRO A 6 -29.29 -33.72 12.99
CA PRO A 6 -28.41 -32.95 12.11
C PRO A 6 -27.28 -32.29 12.92
N VAL A 7 -26.05 -32.60 12.51
CA VAL A 7 -24.80 -31.98 12.98
C VAL A 7 -24.78 -30.51 12.55
N HIS A 8 -24.50 -29.60 13.48
CA HIS A 8 -24.19 -28.21 13.21
C HIS A 8 -22.97 -28.09 12.28
N THR A 9 -23.18 -27.65 11.04
CA THR A 9 -22.08 -27.18 10.19
C THR A 9 -21.70 -25.77 10.62
N SER A 10 -20.54 -25.67 11.27
CA SER A 10 -19.81 -24.43 11.51
C SER A 10 -19.61 -23.68 10.19
N SER A 11 -20.03 -22.42 10.16
CA SER A 11 -19.76 -21.48 9.07
C SER A 11 -18.25 -21.42 8.77
N SER A 12 -17.85 -21.92 7.61
CA SER A 12 -16.55 -21.64 7.02
C SER A 12 -16.47 -20.15 6.71
N GLY A 13 -15.87 -19.40 7.63
CA GLY A 13 -15.54 -17.99 7.42
C GLY A 13 -14.61 -17.84 6.22
N SER A 14 -14.99 -16.99 5.28
CA SER A 14 -14.19 -16.65 4.12
C SER A 14 -12.82 -16.12 4.57
N LEU A 15 -11.76 -16.78 4.14
CA LEU A 15 -10.35 -16.47 4.42
C LEU A 15 -9.83 -15.16 3.80
N PHE A 16 -10.72 -14.33 3.26
CA PHE A 16 -10.43 -12.96 2.85
C PHE A 16 -11.28 -12.03 3.70
N GLY A 17 -10.78 -11.75 4.90
CA GLY A 17 -11.25 -10.62 5.70
C GLY A 17 -11.13 -9.36 4.86
N ASP A 18 -12.26 -8.70 4.62
CA ASP A 18 -12.35 -7.45 3.88
C ASP A 18 -11.27 -6.47 4.37
N VAL A 19 -10.26 -6.22 3.54
CA VAL A 19 -9.11 -5.33 3.82
C VAL A 19 -9.60 -3.95 4.27
N ARG A 20 -10.82 -3.54 3.86
CA ARG A 20 -11.48 -2.32 4.34
C ARG A 20 -11.69 -2.33 5.86
N THR A 21 -12.01 -3.47 6.44
CA THR A 21 -12.41 -3.59 7.84
C THR A 21 -11.20 -3.61 8.76
N GLU A 22 -10.11 -4.30 8.40
CA GLU A 22 -8.88 -4.27 9.19
C GLU A 22 -8.15 -2.92 9.10
N TYR A 23 -8.09 -2.32 7.91
CA TYR A 23 -7.48 -1.00 7.77
C TYR A 23 -8.31 0.10 8.46
N ALA A 24 -9.64 0.05 8.34
CA ALA A 24 -10.52 0.95 9.08
C ALA A 24 -10.41 0.75 10.60
N LYS A 25 -10.23 -0.49 11.09
CA LYS A 25 -9.98 -0.77 12.52
C LYS A 25 -8.65 -0.20 12.99
N ILE A 26 -7.58 -0.32 12.19
CA ILE A 26 -6.26 0.24 12.51
C ILE A 26 -6.33 1.78 12.56
N CYS A 27 -6.89 2.42 11.53
CA CYS A 27 -7.08 3.87 11.52
C CYS A 27 -7.98 4.33 12.66
N LYS A 28 -9.07 3.61 12.96
CA LYS A 28 -9.98 3.95 14.07
C LYS A 28 -9.31 3.75 15.44
N ARG A 29 -8.47 2.72 15.64
CA ARG A 29 -7.68 2.54 16.88
C ARG A 29 -6.65 3.65 17.07
N LEU A 30 -6.04 4.14 15.99
CA LEU A 30 -5.06 5.23 16.03
C LEU A 30 -5.71 6.62 16.21
N LEU A 31 -6.98 6.78 15.83
CA LEU A 31 -7.71 8.06 15.89
C LEU A 31 -8.60 8.24 17.14
N VAL A 32 -8.84 7.21 17.94
CA VAL A 32 -9.77 7.26 19.11
C VAL A 32 -9.15 7.89 20.37
N GLY A 33 -7.98 8.51 20.26
CA GLY A 33 -7.48 9.44 21.26
C GLY A 33 -8.07 10.85 21.11
N ARG A 34 -9.36 11.03 21.47
CA ARG A 34 -10.05 12.27 21.92
C ARG A 34 -11.44 12.49 21.29
N HIS A 35 -12.42 12.53 22.21
CA HIS A 35 -13.72 13.20 22.19
C HIS A 35 -14.85 12.82 21.19
N HIS A 36 -15.81 12.11 21.80
CA HIS A 36 -17.26 12.36 21.88
C HIS A 36 -18.24 12.10 20.72
N ARG A 37 -19.29 11.38 21.15
CA ARG A 37 -20.53 10.88 20.52
C ARG A 37 -21.46 11.98 19.98
N LYS A 38 -22.42 11.48 19.17
CA LYS A 38 -23.78 11.97 18.79
C LYS A 38 -23.82 12.32 17.29
N ASP A 39 -24.65 11.79 16.41
CA ASP A 39 -25.95 11.09 16.48
C ASP A 39 -26.10 10.14 15.27
N ALA A 40 -26.68 8.95 15.46
CA ALA A 40 -27.08 8.07 14.37
C ALA A 40 -28.60 8.18 14.18
N ARG A 41 -29.04 8.76 13.06
CA ARG A 41 -30.43 8.63 12.57
C ARG A 41 -30.50 7.45 11.61
N GLU A 42 -31.40 6.52 11.90
CA GLU A 42 -31.72 5.39 11.03
C GLU A 42 -32.38 5.90 9.74
N VAL A 43 -31.88 5.45 8.58
CA VAL A 43 -32.52 5.63 7.28
C VAL A 43 -32.91 4.24 6.78
N HIS A 44 -34.21 4.02 6.63
CA HIS A 44 -34.77 2.79 6.09
C HIS A 44 -34.28 2.53 4.66
N ALA A 45 -33.77 1.32 4.41
CA ALA A 45 -33.45 0.84 3.07
C ALA A 45 -34.73 0.42 2.33
N PRO A 46 -34.97 0.86 1.08
CA PRO A 46 -36.09 0.36 0.30
C PRO A 46 -35.87 -1.09 -0.15
N LYS A 47 -36.98 -1.85 -0.14
CA LYS A 47 -37.06 -3.27 -0.52
C LYS A 47 -36.68 -3.46 -1.99
N ARG A 48 -35.88 -4.50 -2.28
CA ARG A 48 -35.53 -4.94 -3.64
C ARG A 48 -36.73 -5.62 -4.29
N THR A 49 -37.18 -5.09 -5.42
CA THR A 49 -37.96 -5.82 -6.44
C THR A 49 -37.08 -6.04 -7.68
N GLU A 50 -37.39 -7.10 -8.42
CA GLU A 50 -36.64 -7.73 -9.51
C GLU A 50 -36.18 -6.79 -10.66
N PRO A 51 -35.14 -7.16 -11.44
CA PRO A 51 -34.53 -6.28 -12.42
C PRO A 51 -35.35 -6.21 -13.72
N ASP A 52 -36.08 -5.11 -13.89
CA ASP A 52 -36.70 -4.73 -15.15
C ASP A 52 -35.67 -4.10 -16.10
N LEU A 53 -35.65 -4.57 -17.35
CA LEU A 53 -34.77 -4.10 -18.43
C LEU A 53 -35.15 -2.68 -18.87
N LEU A 54 -34.49 -1.67 -18.29
CA LEU A 54 -34.63 -0.28 -18.72
C LEU A 54 -33.68 0.03 -19.89
N GLU A 55 -34.19 -0.06 -21.11
CA GLU A 55 -33.58 0.58 -22.28
C GLU A 55 -33.59 2.11 -22.10
N ARG A 56 -32.43 2.71 -21.81
CA ARG A 56 -32.25 4.16 -21.93
C ARG A 56 -31.44 4.48 -23.18
N LYS A 57 -32.11 5.05 -24.18
CA LYS A 57 -31.49 5.72 -25.32
C LYS A 57 -30.81 7.01 -24.85
N ILE A 58 -29.49 6.98 -24.72
CA ILE A 58 -28.65 8.18 -24.58
C ILE A 58 -27.58 8.12 -25.67
N TYR A 59 -27.65 9.08 -26.60
CA TYR A 59 -26.73 9.37 -27.72
C TYR A 59 -26.45 8.26 -28.76
N GLY A 60 -27.28 8.22 -29.81
CA GLY A 60 -26.85 8.30 -31.22
C GLY A 60 -25.86 7.29 -31.82
N GLY A 61 -25.45 6.23 -31.12
CA GLY A 61 -24.58 5.18 -31.66
C GLY A 61 -25.17 3.79 -31.45
N LYS A 62 -25.25 2.97 -32.52
CA LYS A 62 -25.52 1.54 -32.40
C LYS A 62 -24.31 0.87 -31.75
N TYR A 63 -24.38 0.57 -30.46
CA TYR A 63 -23.42 -0.32 -29.82
C TYR A 63 -24.09 -1.66 -29.54
N THR A 64 -23.46 -2.75 -30.00
CA THR A 64 -23.84 -4.11 -29.62
C THR A 64 -23.20 -4.41 -28.27
N VAL A 65 -24.01 -4.56 -27.22
CA VAL A 65 -23.52 -5.03 -25.93
C VAL A 65 -23.30 -6.54 -26.05
N LYS A 66 -22.04 -6.98 -26.20
CA LYS A 66 -21.69 -8.38 -25.97
C LYS A 66 -21.69 -8.62 -24.46
N GLN A 67 -22.74 -9.28 -23.97
CA GLN A 67 -22.82 -9.76 -22.61
C GLN A 67 -21.76 -10.86 -22.44
N TYR A 68 -20.64 -10.54 -21.78
CA TYR A 68 -19.64 -11.55 -21.45
C TYR A 68 -20.12 -12.32 -20.23
N ASP A 69 -20.31 -13.64 -20.37
CA ASP A 69 -20.59 -14.54 -19.26
C ASP A 69 -19.32 -14.70 -18.41
N TYR A 70 -19.14 -13.75 -17.49
CA TYR A 70 -18.03 -13.74 -16.52
C TYR A 70 -18.03 -15.01 -15.65
N GLY A 71 -19.16 -15.72 -15.51
CA GLY A 71 -19.23 -16.99 -14.78
C GLY A 71 -18.39 -18.09 -15.42
N ASN A 72 -18.37 -18.16 -16.75
CA ASN A 72 -17.56 -19.14 -17.48
C ASN A 72 -16.07 -18.78 -17.50
N VAL A 73 -15.75 -17.49 -17.58
CA VAL A 73 -14.36 -17.00 -17.51
C VAL A 73 -13.75 -17.29 -16.14
N ILE A 74 -14.50 -17.03 -15.06
CA ILE A 74 -14.04 -17.29 -13.68
C ILE A 74 -13.87 -18.80 -13.44
N ARG A 75 -14.81 -19.64 -13.90
CA ARG A 75 -14.66 -21.11 -13.80
C ARG A 75 -13.44 -21.63 -14.54
N LYS A 76 -13.13 -21.08 -15.72
CA LYS A 76 -11.94 -21.47 -16.48
C LYS A 76 -10.65 -21.11 -15.74
N VAL A 77 -10.56 -19.89 -15.21
CA VAL A 77 -9.39 -19.44 -14.42
C VAL A 77 -9.18 -20.30 -13.18
N ILE A 78 -10.25 -20.63 -12.44
CA ILE A 78 -10.17 -21.48 -11.25
C ILE A 78 -9.70 -22.90 -11.61
N ASN A 79 -10.18 -23.46 -12.73
CA ASN A 79 -9.78 -24.78 -13.18
C ASN A 79 -8.34 -24.82 -13.70
N ASP A 80 -7.91 -23.76 -14.39
CA ASP A 80 -6.53 -23.62 -14.88
C ASP A 80 -5.54 -23.48 -13.69
N GLN A 81 -5.92 -22.72 -12.66
CA GLN A 81 -5.15 -22.62 -11.41
C GLN A 81 -5.06 -23.95 -10.65
N ARG A 82 -6.15 -24.72 -10.57
CA ARG A 82 -6.12 -26.07 -9.95
C ARG A 82 -5.21 -27.04 -10.71
N LYS A 83 -5.22 -27.00 -12.04
CA LYS A 83 -4.33 -27.83 -12.87
C LYS A 83 -2.87 -27.43 -12.73
N GLU A 84 -2.56 -26.13 -12.62
CA GLU A 84 -1.21 -25.64 -12.32
C GLU A 84 -0.74 -26.09 -10.92
N GLU A 85 -1.61 -26.04 -9.90
CA GLU A 85 -1.29 -26.51 -8.55
C GLU A 85 -1.05 -28.03 -8.50
N GLU A 86 -1.85 -28.82 -9.22
CA GLU A 86 -1.66 -30.26 -9.36
C GLU A 86 -0.37 -30.61 -10.12
N GLY A 87 -0.04 -29.80 -11.15
CA GLY A 87 1.25 -29.89 -11.85
C GLY A 87 2.45 -29.58 -10.94
N ARG A 88 2.36 -28.52 -10.13
CA ARG A 88 3.40 -28.16 -9.14
C ARG A 88 3.57 -29.22 -8.06
N LYS A 89 2.48 -29.88 -7.64
CA LYS A 89 2.54 -30.97 -6.65
C LYS A 89 3.24 -32.22 -7.20
N LYS A 90 3.06 -32.55 -8.49
CA LYS A 90 3.74 -33.70 -9.13
C LYS A 90 5.23 -33.47 -9.39
N LEU A 91 5.69 -32.22 -9.50
CA LEU A 91 7.10 -31.88 -9.71
C LEU A 91 7.95 -31.91 -8.41
N ARG A 92 7.37 -32.24 -7.25
CA ARG A 92 8.05 -32.21 -5.94
C ARG A 92 8.83 -33.49 -5.57
N LEU A 93 8.91 -34.49 -6.44
CA LEU A 93 9.87 -35.60 -6.29
C LEU A 93 11.24 -35.17 -6.83
N GLY A 94 12.02 -34.51 -5.98
CA GLY A 94 13.39 -34.05 -6.28
C GLY A 94 13.63 -32.55 -6.07
N ALA A 95 12.68 -31.81 -5.49
CA ALA A 95 12.84 -30.39 -5.26
C ALA A 95 13.90 -30.12 -4.16
N PRO A 96 14.78 -29.11 -4.33
CA PRO A 96 15.62 -28.62 -3.23
C PRO A 96 14.72 -28.26 -2.04
N MET A 97 15.21 -28.54 -0.84
CA MET A 97 14.57 -28.31 0.47
C MET A 97 13.61 -27.10 0.44
N ALA A 98 12.38 -27.29 0.93
CA ALA A 98 11.39 -26.22 0.90
C ALA A 98 11.96 -25.00 1.62
N LEU A 99 11.80 -23.80 1.05
CA LEU A 99 12.31 -22.55 1.64
C LEU A 99 11.88 -22.39 3.11
N GLU A 100 10.68 -22.89 3.43
CA GLU A 100 10.12 -22.96 4.78
C GLU A 100 10.95 -23.87 5.71
N GLU A 101 11.43 -25.02 5.26
CA GLU A 101 12.32 -25.90 6.03
C GLU A 101 13.71 -25.28 6.22
N TYR A 102 14.24 -24.58 5.21
CA TYR A 102 15.53 -23.89 5.31
C TYR A 102 15.52 -22.77 6.37
N TYR A 103 14.40 -22.05 6.48
CA TYR A 103 14.24 -20.99 7.48
C TYR A 103 13.58 -21.43 8.78
N SER A 104 13.04 -22.67 8.87
CA SER A 104 12.35 -23.20 10.06
C SER A 104 13.15 -23.06 11.37
N PRO A 105 14.47 -23.31 11.41
CA PRO A 105 15.27 -23.14 12.63
C PRO A 105 15.32 -21.69 13.14
N TYR A 106 15.02 -20.70 12.29
CA TYR A 106 15.00 -19.28 12.64
C TYR A 106 13.61 -18.80 13.10
N ILE A 107 12.55 -19.58 12.90
CA ILE A 107 11.17 -19.21 13.27
C ILE A 107 10.90 -19.48 14.75
N GLU A 108 11.59 -20.45 15.35
CA GLU A 108 11.33 -20.91 16.74
C GLU A 108 12.00 -20.04 17.82
N THR A 109 12.95 -19.18 17.46
CA THR A 109 13.53 -18.22 18.40
C THR A 109 12.64 -16.98 18.46
N GLY A 110 11.94 -16.77 19.58
CA GLY A 110 11.03 -15.64 19.80
C GLY A 110 11.58 -14.33 19.21
N PHE A 111 10.93 -13.84 18.16
CA PHE A 111 11.42 -12.70 17.41
C PHE A 111 11.35 -11.43 18.26
N SER A 112 12.51 -10.84 18.54
CA SER A 112 12.59 -9.52 19.15
C SER A 112 12.17 -8.45 18.15
N LEU A 113 11.37 -7.48 18.60
CA LEU A 113 11.11 -6.25 17.85
C LEU A 113 12.44 -5.56 17.51
N VAL A 114 12.63 -5.21 16.24
CA VAL A 114 13.81 -4.47 15.75
C VAL A 114 13.43 -3.05 15.37
N ASP A 115 14.43 -2.19 15.19
CA ASP A 115 14.24 -0.78 14.85
C ASP A 115 13.43 -0.57 13.54
N GLY A 116 13.60 -1.46 12.57
CA GLY A 116 12.83 -1.48 11.33
C GLY A 116 11.32 -1.61 11.53
N ASP A 117 10.86 -2.35 12.56
CA ASP A 117 9.44 -2.49 12.87
C ASP A 117 8.84 -1.14 13.32
N LYS A 118 9.58 -0.40 14.16
CA LYS A 118 9.20 0.93 14.62
C LYS A 118 9.15 1.91 13.45
N LYS A 119 10.19 1.95 12.62
CA LYS A 119 10.25 2.80 11.42
C LYS A 119 9.10 2.53 10.44
N LEU A 120 8.78 1.26 10.19
CA LEU A 120 7.67 0.88 9.32
C LEU A 120 6.32 1.31 9.89
N LYS A 121 6.12 1.11 11.21
CA LYS A 121 4.92 1.56 11.91
C LYS A 121 4.75 3.08 11.85
N ASP A 122 5.84 3.82 12.09
CA ASP A 122 5.86 5.27 12.03
C ASP A 122 5.54 5.78 10.61
N LEU A 123 6.10 5.14 9.57
CA LEU A 123 5.80 5.46 8.16
C LEU A 123 4.31 5.29 7.84
N ARG A 124 3.71 4.16 8.22
CA ARG A 124 2.27 3.93 8.04
C ARG A 124 1.44 4.93 8.83
N ALA A 125 1.84 5.25 10.07
CA ALA A 125 1.17 6.24 10.89
C ALA A 125 1.24 7.65 10.28
N ALA A 126 2.38 8.04 9.71
CA ALA A 126 2.55 9.33 9.02
C ALA A 126 1.65 9.43 7.78
N LEU A 127 1.55 8.36 6.97
CA LEU A 127 0.63 8.31 5.84
C LEU A 127 -0.85 8.42 6.28
N CYS A 128 -1.24 7.72 7.35
CA CYS A 128 -2.58 7.84 7.93
C CYS A 128 -2.83 9.24 8.51
N LYS A 129 -1.83 9.88 9.13
CA LYS A 129 -1.93 11.24 9.64
C LYS A 129 -2.20 12.23 8.50
N LEU A 130 -1.51 12.08 7.37
CA LEU A 130 -1.75 12.92 6.18
C LEU A 130 -3.17 12.77 5.63
N ASP A 131 -3.79 11.59 5.71
CA ASP A 131 -5.19 11.41 5.30
C ASP A 131 -6.14 12.32 6.09
N GLY A 132 -5.86 12.49 7.39
CA GLY A 132 -6.61 13.38 8.29
C GLY A 132 -6.28 14.87 8.12
N LEU A 133 -5.18 15.21 7.43
CA LEU A 133 -4.71 16.59 7.21
C LEU A 133 -5.05 17.12 5.81
N GLY A 134 -6.10 16.59 5.20
CA GLY A 134 -6.60 17.05 3.89
C GLY A 134 -5.96 16.36 2.68
N PHE A 135 -5.02 15.43 2.87
CA PHE A 135 -4.40 14.65 1.80
C PHE A 135 -4.97 13.22 1.73
N ARG A 136 -6.29 13.08 1.81
CA ARG A 136 -6.95 11.77 1.85
C ARG A 136 -6.61 10.92 0.62
N ARG A 137 -6.01 9.76 0.86
CA ARG A 137 -5.68 8.77 -0.18
C ARG A 137 -6.90 8.07 -0.74
N SER A 138 -6.91 7.83 -2.04
CA SER A 138 -7.80 6.87 -2.69
C SER A 138 -7.32 5.43 -2.48
N LEU A 139 -8.19 4.45 -2.76
CA LEU A 139 -7.82 3.03 -2.67
C LEU A 139 -6.60 2.68 -3.55
N HIS A 140 -6.50 3.28 -4.74
CA HIS A 140 -5.35 3.08 -5.62
C HIS A 140 -4.07 3.69 -5.03
N GLN A 141 -4.16 4.86 -4.39
CA GLN A 141 -3.00 5.48 -3.76
C GLN A 141 -2.54 4.71 -2.52
N ILE A 142 -3.45 4.10 -1.77
CA ILE A 142 -3.09 3.16 -0.69
C ILE A 142 -2.33 1.98 -1.29
N ALA A 143 -2.82 1.39 -2.38
CA ALA A 143 -2.11 0.30 -3.05
C ALA A 143 -0.73 0.72 -3.59
N PHE A 144 -0.59 1.93 -4.14
CA PHE A 144 0.71 2.47 -4.54
C PHE A 144 1.67 2.55 -3.36
N HIS A 145 1.20 3.03 -2.20
CA HIS A 145 2.05 3.16 -1.02
C HIS A 145 2.45 1.81 -0.42
N GLU A 146 1.56 0.82 -0.36
CA GLU A 146 1.96 -0.52 0.09
C GLU A 146 3.00 -1.15 -0.86
N ALA A 147 2.86 -0.92 -2.17
CA ALA A 147 3.91 -1.31 -3.10
C ALA A 147 5.22 -0.57 -2.79
N PHE A 148 5.21 0.76 -2.67
CA PHE A 148 6.41 1.55 -2.36
C PHE A 148 7.08 1.10 -1.06
N ILE A 149 6.30 0.78 -0.02
CA ILE A 149 6.79 0.22 1.23
C ILE A 149 7.51 -1.12 0.98
N ALA A 150 6.91 -2.03 0.20
CA ALA A 150 7.52 -3.31 -0.11
C ALA A 150 8.86 -3.14 -0.85
N ALA A 151 8.97 -2.21 -1.80
CA ALA A 151 10.23 -1.94 -2.49
C ALA A 151 11.30 -1.30 -1.57
N CYS A 152 10.90 -0.49 -0.60
CA CYS A 152 11.81 0.16 0.34
C CYS A 152 12.08 -0.69 1.59
N ILE A 153 11.53 -1.90 1.72
CA ILE A 153 11.55 -2.65 2.98
C ILE A 153 12.97 -2.99 3.45
N ALA A 154 13.87 -3.31 2.51
CA ALA A 154 15.26 -3.57 2.80
C ALA A 154 15.98 -2.33 3.36
N GLN A 155 15.62 -1.14 2.87
CA GLN A 155 16.17 0.12 3.38
C GLN A 155 15.62 0.46 4.77
N ILE A 156 14.33 0.20 5.01
CA ILE A 156 13.68 0.46 6.31
C ILE A 156 14.31 -0.39 7.42
N TYR A 157 14.59 -1.67 7.15
CA TYR A 157 15.17 -2.61 8.14
C TYR A 157 16.70 -2.63 8.14
N GLY A 158 17.35 -2.17 7.07
CA GLY A 158 18.80 -2.14 6.95
C GLY A 158 19.45 -3.50 7.20
N LYS A 159 20.40 -3.55 8.12
CA LYS A 159 21.16 -4.76 8.48
C LYS A 159 20.29 -5.91 9.01
N ASP A 160 19.14 -5.60 9.61
CA ASP A 160 18.25 -6.58 10.22
C ASP A 160 17.29 -7.22 9.21
N PHE A 161 17.26 -6.71 7.97
CA PHE A 161 16.31 -7.16 6.95
C PHE A 161 16.45 -8.65 6.63
N LEU A 162 17.66 -9.11 6.26
CA LEU A 162 17.88 -10.51 5.86
C LEU A 162 17.63 -11.49 7.01
N ARG A 163 17.95 -11.08 8.25
CA ARG A 163 17.73 -11.89 9.45
C ARG A 163 16.25 -12.13 9.74
N HIS A 164 15.41 -11.16 9.42
CA HIS A 164 13.97 -11.20 9.71
C HIS A 164 13.10 -11.30 8.46
N LEU A 165 13.69 -11.63 7.30
CA LEU A 165 13.05 -11.59 5.99
C LEU A 165 11.71 -12.35 5.97
N VAL A 166 11.71 -13.59 6.45
CA VAL A 166 10.52 -14.46 6.46
C VAL A 166 9.39 -13.89 7.33
N ARG A 167 9.73 -13.38 8.52
CA ARG A 167 8.76 -12.71 9.39
C ARG A 167 8.19 -11.47 8.71
N ILE A 168 9.06 -10.62 8.18
CA ILE A 168 8.68 -9.35 7.55
C ILE A 168 7.75 -9.58 6.36
N THR A 169 8.03 -10.56 5.50
CA THR A 169 7.18 -10.88 4.34
C THR A 169 5.84 -11.44 4.76
N GLN A 170 5.81 -12.37 5.73
CA GLN A 170 4.58 -12.98 6.21
C GLN A 170 3.67 -11.98 6.92
N GLU A 171 4.21 -11.19 7.87
CA GLU A 171 3.42 -10.22 8.65
C GLU A 171 2.85 -9.09 7.78
N ASN A 172 3.56 -8.70 6.72
CA ASN A 172 3.13 -7.62 5.83
C ASN A 172 2.40 -8.11 4.57
N GLY A 173 2.32 -9.43 4.35
CA GLY A 173 1.71 -10.01 3.15
C GLY A 173 2.44 -9.65 1.85
N PHE A 174 3.76 -9.46 1.89
CA PHE A 174 4.54 -9.14 0.71
C PHE A 174 4.79 -10.41 -0.12
N SER A 175 4.18 -10.45 -1.31
CA SER A 175 4.44 -11.51 -2.30
C SER A 175 5.64 -11.21 -3.19
N ASP A 176 6.11 -9.96 -3.21
CA ASP A 176 7.17 -9.46 -4.07
C ASP A 176 7.99 -8.41 -3.31
N LEU A 177 9.32 -8.51 -3.43
CA LEU A 177 10.31 -7.69 -2.73
C LEU A 177 11.28 -6.99 -3.69
N ARG A 178 10.94 -6.91 -4.98
CA ARG A 178 11.73 -6.11 -5.93
C ARG A 178 11.83 -4.67 -5.44
N SER A 179 13.03 -4.12 -5.51
CA SER A 179 13.35 -2.73 -5.14
C SER A 179 12.79 -1.70 -6.12
N GLU A 180 12.20 -2.14 -7.22
CA GLU A 180 11.74 -1.29 -8.33
C GLU A 180 10.26 -1.49 -8.60
N ILE A 181 9.56 -0.38 -8.80
CA ILE A 181 8.11 -0.37 -9.06
C ILE A 181 7.81 0.54 -10.24
N GLY A 182 7.08 0.00 -11.21
CA GLY A 182 6.47 0.75 -12.30
C GLY A 182 4.99 0.98 -12.05
N VAL A 183 4.55 2.24 -12.04
CA VAL A 183 3.13 2.61 -11.94
C VAL A 183 2.65 3.23 -13.25
N VAL A 184 1.87 2.48 -14.02
CA VAL A 184 1.20 2.98 -15.24
C VAL A 184 -0.26 3.30 -14.91
N CYS A 185 -0.68 4.54 -15.11
CA CYS A 185 -2.08 4.91 -14.90
C CYS A 185 -2.52 6.14 -15.72
N PRO A 186 -3.84 6.32 -15.93
CA PRO A 186 -4.39 7.41 -16.72
C PRO A 186 -4.04 8.82 -16.20
N ARG A 187 -4.34 9.82 -17.03
CA ARG A 187 -4.23 11.23 -16.65
C ARG A 187 -5.13 11.50 -15.42
N ARG A 188 -4.65 12.32 -14.48
CA ARG A 188 -5.37 12.74 -13.25
C ARG A 188 -5.67 11.64 -12.22
N TRP A 189 -5.02 10.49 -12.30
CA TRP A 189 -5.15 9.41 -11.31
C TRP A 189 -4.48 9.66 -9.93
N GLY A 190 -4.10 10.89 -9.63
CA GLY A 190 -3.50 11.24 -8.33
C GLY A 190 -2.06 10.79 -8.08
N LYS A 191 -1.31 10.38 -9.13
CA LYS A 191 0.11 9.95 -9.03
C LYS A 191 0.98 10.94 -8.25
N THR A 192 0.97 12.21 -8.67
CA THR A 192 1.79 13.28 -8.07
C THR A 192 1.51 13.42 -6.58
N THR A 193 0.24 13.34 -6.17
CA THR A 193 -0.11 13.39 -4.74
C THR A 193 0.41 12.16 -4.01
N ALA A 194 0.23 10.96 -4.55
CA ALA A 194 0.72 9.74 -3.90
C ALA A 194 2.25 9.77 -3.71
N VAL A 195 3.00 10.05 -4.78
CA VAL A 195 4.46 10.11 -4.70
C VAL A 195 4.93 11.18 -3.70
N SER A 196 4.33 12.38 -3.70
CA SER A 196 4.67 13.41 -2.71
C SER A 196 4.34 12.98 -1.28
N MET A 197 3.20 12.31 -1.06
CA MET A 197 2.79 11.83 0.27
C MET A 197 3.76 10.78 0.79
N PHE A 198 4.12 9.82 -0.05
CA PHE A 198 5.09 8.81 0.31
C PHE A 198 6.45 9.41 0.60
N ALA A 199 6.98 10.27 -0.28
CA ALA A 199 8.25 10.93 -0.07
C ALA A 199 8.28 11.75 1.23
N ALA A 200 7.21 12.52 1.52
CA ALA A 200 7.10 13.28 2.76
C ALA A 200 7.08 12.37 3.99
N ALA A 201 6.25 11.33 4.00
CA ALA A 201 6.15 10.40 5.12
C ALA A 201 7.44 9.59 5.31
N PHE A 202 8.11 9.20 4.23
CA PHE A 202 9.37 8.47 4.25
C PHE A 202 10.49 9.35 4.82
N MET A 203 10.69 10.57 4.29
CA MET A 203 11.67 11.51 4.86
C MET A 203 11.41 11.81 6.33
N TRP A 204 10.13 11.93 6.71
CA TRP A 204 9.75 12.26 8.08
C TRP A 204 10.13 11.17 9.09
N THR A 205 10.16 9.90 8.64
CA THR A 205 10.26 8.73 9.52
C THR A 205 11.55 7.94 9.36
N GLN A 206 12.25 8.08 8.23
CA GLN A 206 13.45 7.32 7.93
C GLN A 206 14.69 8.21 8.10
N PRO A 207 15.52 7.98 9.14
CA PRO A 207 16.78 8.69 9.32
C PRO A 207 17.71 8.41 8.14
N ASP A 208 18.49 9.42 7.75
CA ASP A 208 19.52 9.34 6.71
C ASP A 208 18.99 8.95 5.32
N ALA A 209 17.67 9.05 5.12
CA ALA A 209 17.04 8.79 3.84
C ALA A 209 17.41 9.86 2.81
N GLU A 210 17.78 9.41 1.62
CA GLU A 210 18.00 10.27 0.46
C GLU A 210 16.99 9.93 -0.64
N ILE A 211 16.21 10.91 -1.06
CA ILE A 211 15.21 10.79 -2.12
C ILE A 211 15.61 11.66 -3.29
N CYS A 212 15.70 11.06 -4.49
CA CYS A 212 16.00 11.79 -5.72
C CYS A 212 14.79 11.79 -6.64
N ILE A 213 14.27 12.99 -6.94
CA ILE A 213 13.14 13.20 -7.85
C ILE A 213 13.69 13.60 -9.22
N TYR A 214 13.45 12.76 -10.22
CA TYR A 214 13.77 13.04 -11.62
C TYR A 214 12.51 13.33 -12.43
N SER A 215 12.59 14.30 -13.32
CA SER A 215 11.51 14.62 -14.27
C SER A 215 12.07 15.30 -15.50
N VAL A 216 11.50 15.04 -16.68
CA VAL A 216 11.90 15.67 -17.96
C VAL A 216 12.03 17.19 -17.83
N ALA A 217 11.06 17.85 -17.21
CA ALA A 217 11.08 19.28 -16.96
C ALA A 217 11.48 19.61 -15.51
N ARG A 218 12.45 20.52 -15.34
CA ARG A 218 12.89 21.06 -14.03
C ARG A 218 11.72 21.60 -13.20
N ARG A 219 10.78 22.30 -13.85
CA ARG A 219 9.59 22.83 -13.18
C ARG A 219 8.74 21.73 -12.54
N ALA A 220 8.62 20.57 -13.18
CA ALA A 220 7.79 19.49 -12.67
C ALA A 220 8.42 18.79 -11.47
N SER A 221 9.75 18.57 -11.46
CA SER A 221 10.45 18.04 -10.28
C SER A 221 10.46 19.04 -9.12
N ALA A 222 10.69 20.33 -9.38
CA ALA A 222 10.61 21.37 -8.35
C ALA A 222 9.21 21.50 -7.73
N MET A 223 8.14 21.40 -8.53
CA MET A 223 6.77 21.41 -8.00
C MET A 223 6.46 20.18 -7.14
N LEU A 224 7.05 19.03 -7.44
CA LEU A 224 6.92 17.83 -6.61
C LEU A 224 7.64 18.04 -5.26
N LEU A 225 8.84 18.62 -5.27
CA LEU A 225 9.60 18.96 -4.06
C LEU A 225 8.83 19.93 -3.15
N LEU A 226 8.21 20.97 -3.72
CA LEU A 226 7.37 21.90 -2.96
C LEU A 226 6.16 21.22 -2.32
N LYS A 227 5.57 20.22 -3.00
CA LYS A 227 4.45 19.45 -2.46
C LYS A 227 4.89 18.51 -1.34
N VAL A 228 6.10 17.95 -1.43
CA VAL A 228 6.73 17.20 -0.34
C VAL A 228 6.92 18.12 0.89
N LEU A 229 7.49 19.31 0.70
CA LEU A 229 7.63 20.31 1.77
C LEU A 229 6.29 20.62 2.44
N GLN A 230 5.24 20.87 1.66
CA GLN A 230 3.90 21.16 2.19
C GLN A 230 3.39 20.03 3.10
N MET A 231 3.58 18.78 2.70
CA MET A 231 3.13 17.61 3.47
C MET A 231 4.00 17.39 4.71
N VAL A 232 5.31 17.63 4.63
CA VAL A 232 6.21 17.58 5.78
C VAL A 232 5.83 18.64 6.82
N LYS A 233 5.55 19.89 6.42
CA LYS A 233 5.06 20.93 7.34
C LYS A 233 3.78 20.48 8.04
N LYS A 234 2.85 19.85 7.31
CA LYS A 234 1.63 19.31 7.93
C LYS A 234 1.91 18.17 8.91
N LEU A 235 2.88 17.31 8.61
CA LEU A 235 3.32 16.25 9.54
C LEU A 235 3.95 16.82 10.81
N SER A 236 4.75 17.89 10.70
CA SER A 236 5.41 18.56 11.84
C SER A 236 4.50 19.47 12.65
N GLY A 237 3.26 19.74 12.19
CA GLY A 237 2.38 20.72 12.82
C GLY A 237 2.79 22.16 12.51
N ASP A 238 3.34 22.37 11.31
CA ASP A 238 3.88 23.62 10.80
C ASP A 238 5.08 24.16 11.64
N ASP A 239 5.77 23.28 12.38
CA ASP A 239 7.05 23.60 13.03
C ASP A 239 8.15 23.77 11.96
N GLU A 240 8.69 24.98 11.82
CA GLU A 240 9.77 25.29 10.87
C GLU A 240 11.15 24.79 11.34
N SER A 241 11.32 24.50 12.64
CA SER A 241 12.62 24.08 13.21
C SER A 241 13.10 22.70 12.73
N ILE A 242 12.18 21.94 12.13
CA ILE A 242 12.45 20.66 11.48
C ILE A 242 13.09 20.83 10.10
N ILE A 243 12.98 22.00 9.47
CA ILE A 243 13.58 22.28 8.15
C ILE A 243 15.00 22.79 8.38
N VAL A 244 15.97 21.99 7.94
CA VAL A 244 17.40 22.34 8.03
C VAL A 244 17.81 23.18 6.84
N THR A 245 17.33 22.84 5.65
CA THR A 245 17.66 23.56 4.41
C THR A 245 16.52 23.40 3.42
N MET A 246 16.20 24.49 2.71
CA MET A 246 15.25 24.47 1.60
C MET A 246 15.75 25.41 0.51
N ASN A 247 15.97 24.89 -0.69
CA ASN A 247 16.19 25.67 -1.90
C ASN A 247 15.36 25.08 -3.07
N GLN A 248 15.59 25.52 -4.30
CA GLN A 248 14.81 25.06 -5.45
C GLN A 248 15.03 23.58 -5.80
N GLU A 249 16.13 22.98 -5.34
CA GLU A 249 16.59 21.65 -5.73
C GLU A 249 16.82 20.71 -4.55
N GLU A 250 16.88 21.21 -3.32
CA GLU A 250 17.12 20.41 -2.11
C GLU A 250 16.18 20.83 -0.98
N LEU A 251 15.56 19.83 -0.36
CA LEU A 251 14.88 19.90 0.93
C LEU A 251 15.58 18.98 1.92
N ARG A 252 16.04 19.51 3.04
CA ARG A 252 16.64 18.76 4.15
C ARG A 252 15.85 18.98 5.42
N ILE A 253 15.51 17.90 6.11
CA ILE A 253 14.72 17.94 7.35
C ILE A 253 15.33 17.08 8.44
N LYS A 254 15.00 17.40 9.70
CA LYS A 254 15.19 16.51 10.85
C LYS A 254 14.05 15.48 10.86
N THR A 255 14.37 14.22 11.12
CA THR A 255 13.37 13.14 11.18
C THR A 255 12.91 12.92 12.62
N ILE A 256 11.71 12.33 12.80
CA ILE A 256 11.21 12.01 14.15
C ILE A 256 11.99 10.89 14.84
N ASN A 257 12.72 10.11 14.05
CA ASN A 257 13.51 8.98 14.52
C ASN A 257 15.00 9.36 14.68
N GLY A 258 15.31 10.65 14.68
CA GLY A 258 16.68 11.18 14.75
C GLY A 258 17.32 11.34 13.37
N GLY A 259 18.51 11.92 13.32
CA GLY A 259 19.22 12.17 12.05
C GLY A 259 18.52 13.16 11.12
N THR A 260 18.91 13.14 9.84
CA THR A 260 18.33 14.02 8.81
C THR A 260 17.95 13.25 7.57
N ALA A 261 16.91 13.68 6.87
CA ALA A 261 16.54 13.16 5.55
C ALA A 261 16.67 14.26 4.50
N VAL A 262 17.02 13.88 3.28
CA VAL A 262 17.23 14.78 2.16
C VAL A 262 16.37 14.36 0.97
N CYS A 263 15.76 15.34 0.31
CA CYS A 263 15.08 15.14 -0.96
C CYS A 263 15.60 16.14 -1.97
N ARG A 264 16.09 15.64 -3.09
CA ARG A 264 16.69 16.42 -4.16
C ARG A 264 15.86 16.30 -5.42
N SER A 265 15.79 17.39 -6.18
CA SER A 265 15.04 17.46 -7.43
C SER A 265 15.97 17.79 -8.58
N TYR A 266 15.98 16.91 -9.59
CA TYR A 266 16.86 17.03 -10.75
C TYR A 266 16.04 17.12 -12.05
N PRO A 267 16.50 17.88 -13.05
CA PRO A 267 15.99 17.76 -14.40
C PRO A 267 16.46 16.44 -15.03
N GLY A 268 15.62 15.81 -15.86
CA GLY A 268 15.91 14.55 -16.54
C GLY A 268 16.96 14.66 -17.65
N LEU A 269 17.30 15.88 -18.05
CA LEU A 269 18.44 16.18 -18.91
C LEU A 269 19.38 17.12 -18.16
N PRO A 270 20.48 16.60 -17.57
CA PRO A 270 21.58 17.45 -17.17
C PRO A 270 22.13 18.13 -18.42
N LYS A 271 22.23 19.47 -18.39
CA LYS A 271 22.95 20.23 -19.43
C LYS A 271 24.41 19.77 -19.39
N GLY A 272 24.78 18.81 -20.23
CA GLY A 272 26.14 18.23 -20.26
C GLY A 272 26.24 16.75 -20.64
N LEU A 273 25.13 16.00 -20.76
CA LEU A 273 25.12 14.60 -21.21
C LEU A 273 24.62 14.43 -22.66
N MET A 274 24.92 15.42 -23.51
CA MET A 274 24.98 15.20 -24.96
C MET A 274 26.46 15.09 -25.32
N VAL A 275 26.97 13.86 -25.26
CA VAL A 275 28.20 13.46 -25.96
C VAL A 275 27.74 12.82 -27.27
#